data_AF-A0A965PG09-F1
#
_entry.id   AF-A0A965PG09-F1
#
_cell.length_a   1.000
_cell.length_b   1.000
_cell.length_c   1.000
_cell.angle_alpha   90.00
_cell.angle_beta   90.00
_cell.angle_gamma   90.00
#
_symmetry.space_group_name_H-M   'P 1'
#
loop_
_entity.id
_entity.type
_entity.pdbx_description
1 polymer ?
#
loop_
_entity_poly.entity_id
_entity_poly.type
_entity_poly.pdbx_seq_one_letter_code
_entity_poly.pdbx_strand_id
1 'polypeptide(L)'
;MARFDISGSASRQTGLDRQMTTDAIRRQIEPPRQAQAQERFVAPPQQQPMQTTGYEAQEPMKTQTSIDDLPLPMQTVNWEARKDRQGNPIVYQLPAGDMGGKFEIAGINDRYHPEAFKAISSLPAQERAEAAAEYIRSYTAPLVSQLPKPMQAFAQDLAFNRGMVGAARYIQQGLKDLGQNITVDGKLGPKTLAAINNVQPQDLMRATSEAQRNDEYAKARANPARRALLRGLDNRINNRLSLFGSV
;
A
#
# COMPACT_ATOMS: atom_id res chain seq x y z
N MET A 1 -56.97 25.70 -29.01
CA MET A 1 -55.56 26.15 -29.06
C MET A 1 -55.09 26.44 -27.63
N ALA A 2 -54.25 25.58 -27.05
CA ALA A 2 -53.54 25.80 -25.79
C ALA A 2 -52.42 24.75 -25.73
N ARG A 3 -51.20 25.10 -26.15
CA ARG A 3 -50.02 25.48 -25.34
C ARG A 3 -49.60 24.40 -24.34
N PHE A 4 -48.55 23.69 -24.74
CA PHE A 4 -47.69 22.86 -23.90
C PHE A 4 -46.97 23.73 -22.86
N ASP A 5 -46.85 23.21 -21.63
CA ASP A 5 -45.73 23.56 -20.77
C ASP A 5 -45.32 22.34 -19.92
N ILE A 6 -44.00 22.16 -19.84
CA ILE A 6 -43.29 21.04 -19.22
C ILE A 6 -42.57 21.61 -17.99
N SER A 7 -42.92 21.15 -16.79
CA SER A 7 -42.07 21.14 -15.59
C SER A 7 -42.81 20.36 -14.50
N GLY A 8 -42.20 19.60 -13.61
CA GLY A 8 -40.82 19.21 -13.39
C GLY A 8 -40.87 17.99 -12.48
N SER A 9 -40.04 16.99 -12.77
CA SER A 9 -40.06 15.67 -12.16
C SER A 9 -39.80 15.71 -10.65
N ALA A 10 -40.75 15.14 -9.90
CA ALA A 10 -40.52 14.63 -8.56
C ALA A 10 -39.68 13.33 -8.60
N SER A 11 -39.09 13.00 -7.45
CA SER A 11 -38.41 11.73 -7.09
C SER A 11 -36.91 11.71 -7.43
N ARG A 12 -35.99 11.31 -6.55
CA ARG A 12 -36.10 10.42 -5.39
C ARG A 12 -34.88 10.60 -4.48
N GLN A 13 -35.11 10.60 -3.16
CA GLN A 13 -34.09 10.29 -2.17
C GLN A 13 -33.45 8.93 -2.49
N THR A 14 -32.13 8.90 -2.61
CA THR A 14 -31.32 7.71 -2.31
C THR A 14 -30.35 8.11 -1.22
N GLY A 15 -30.83 8.07 0.02
CA GLY A 15 -29.97 8.08 1.18
C GLY A 15 -29.22 6.76 1.25
N LEU A 16 -27.96 6.77 0.80
CA LEU A 16 -26.96 5.78 1.17
C LEU A 16 -25.74 6.58 1.59
N ASP A 17 -25.46 6.56 2.89
CA ASP A 17 -24.35 7.28 3.50
C ASP A 17 -23.02 6.87 2.87
N ARG A 18 -22.16 7.86 2.58
CA ARG A 18 -20.79 7.65 2.05
C ARG A 18 -19.98 6.64 2.87
N GLN A 19 -20.26 6.51 4.16
CA GLN A 19 -19.63 5.51 5.03
C GLN A 19 -19.99 4.06 4.64
N MET A 20 -21.19 3.82 4.08
CA MET A 20 -21.61 2.47 3.66
C MET A 20 -20.95 2.00 2.36
N THR A 21 -20.60 2.92 1.45
CA THR A 21 -19.82 2.59 0.24
C THR A 21 -18.38 2.23 0.56
N THR A 22 -17.74 2.94 1.51
CA THR A 22 -16.38 2.65 1.97
C THR A 22 -16.33 1.33 2.76
N ASP A 23 -17.36 1.03 3.56
CA ASP A 23 -17.48 -0.23 4.28
C ASP A 23 -17.77 -1.43 3.36
N ALA A 24 -18.50 -1.25 2.26
CA ALA A 24 -18.79 -2.33 1.30
C ALA A 24 -17.53 -2.78 0.54
N ILE A 25 -16.63 -1.85 0.20
CA ILE A 25 -15.31 -2.16 -0.36
C ILE A 25 -14.42 -2.81 0.71
N ARG A 26 -14.52 -2.38 1.98
CA ARG A 26 -13.75 -2.90 3.11
C ARG A 26 -14.16 -4.33 3.54
N ARG A 27 -15.46 -4.66 3.51
CA ARG A 27 -16.01 -5.95 3.98
C ARG A 27 -15.87 -7.10 2.98
N GLN A 28 -15.59 -6.83 1.71
CA GLN A 28 -15.37 -7.88 0.71
C GLN A 28 -13.92 -8.39 0.67
N ILE A 29 -13.05 -7.88 1.54
CA ILE A 29 -11.61 -8.22 1.62
C ILE A 29 -11.32 -8.81 3.00
N GLU A 30 -12.02 -9.88 3.40
CA GLU A 30 -11.44 -10.80 4.38
C GLU A 30 -10.40 -11.68 3.67
N PRO A 31 -9.19 -11.85 4.20
CA PRO A 31 -8.29 -12.89 3.70
C PRO A 31 -8.93 -14.26 3.97
N PRO A 32 -8.75 -15.28 3.10
CA PRO A 32 -9.26 -16.60 3.40
C PRO A 32 -8.67 -17.09 4.72
N ARG A 33 -9.55 -17.43 5.68
CA ARG A 33 -9.18 -18.22 6.86
C ARG A 33 -8.49 -19.48 6.35
N GLN A 34 -7.19 -19.61 6.66
CA GLN A 34 -6.47 -20.84 6.44
C GLN A 34 -7.18 -21.95 7.23
N ALA A 35 -7.70 -22.94 6.51
CA ALA A 35 -8.32 -24.11 7.10
C ALA A 35 -7.29 -24.81 8.00
N GLN A 36 -7.70 -25.03 9.24
CA GLN A 36 -6.92 -25.60 10.32
C GLN A 36 -6.68 -27.11 10.07
N ALA A 37 -5.41 -27.52 10.05
CA ALA A 37 -5.05 -28.92 10.29
C ALA A 37 -5.19 -29.17 11.81
N GLN A 38 -6.03 -30.13 12.14
CA GLN A 38 -6.28 -30.60 13.49
C GLN A 38 -5.07 -31.41 13.98
N GLU A 39 -4.40 -30.94 15.03
CA GLU A 39 -3.64 -31.83 15.90
C GLU A 39 -4.06 -31.63 17.35
N ARG A 40 -4.52 -32.73 17.94
CA ARG A 40 -5.03 -32.84 19.30
C ARG A 40 -3.83 -32.86 20.24
N PHE A 41 -3.79 -31.97 21.23
CA PHE A 41 -2.98 -32.18 22.43
C PHE A 41 -3.78 -31.86 23.70
N VAL A 42 -3.58 -32.75 24.66
CA VAL A 42 -4.34 -33.02 25.88
C VAL A 42 -3.82 -32.13 27.02
N ALA A 43 -4.72 -31.51 27.81
CA ALA A 43 -4.40 -30.93 29.13
C ALA A 43 -4.56 -32.02 30.22
N PRO A 44 -3.89 -32.01 31.41
CA PRO A 44 -3.86 -30.90 32.43
C PRO A 44 -2.56 -30.96 33.33
N PRO A 45 -2.45 -30.43 34.59
CA PRO A 45 -3.33 -29.61 35.42
C PRO A 45 -2.72 -28.33 36.05
N GLN A 46 -3.61 -27.60 36.73
CA GLN A 46 -3.46 -26.31 37.39
C GLN A 46 -2.58 -26.33 38.65
N GLN A 47 -1.81 -25.26 38.87
CA GLN A 47 -1.36 -24.81 40.20
C GLN A 47 -1.45 -23.27 40.27
N GLN A 48 -2.03 -22.75 41.37
CA GLN A 48 -1.97 -21.34 41.80
C GLN A 48 -1.19 -21.28 43.14
N PRO A 49 -0.85 -20.10 43.69
CA PRO A 49 -0.13 -18.96 43.09
C PRO A 49 1.13 -18.61 43.92
N MET A 50 2.19 -18.07 43.30
CA MET A 50 3.29 -17.44 44.04
C MET A 50 3.23 -15.93 43.86
N GLN A 51 3.06 -15.22 44.98
CA GLN A 51 3.08 -13.77 45.08
C GLN A 51 4.51 -13.28 44.94
N THR A 52 4.78 -12.44 43.92
CA THR A 52 6.00 -11.63 43.89
C THR A 52 5.63 -10.20 43.48
N THR A 53 5.61 -9.35 44.50
CA THR A 53 6.10 -7.96 44.57
C THR A 53 6.07 -7.12 43.27
N GLY A 54 5.33 -6.02 43.36
CA GLY A 54 5.03 -5.11 42.26
C GLY A 54 6.25 -4.49 41.59
N TYR A 55 6.32 -4.69 40.28
CA TYR A 55 6.84 -3.74 39.33
C TYR A 55 5.66 -3.42 38.40
N GLU A 56 5.17 -2.19 38.42
CA GLU A 56 4.22 -1.69 37.44
C GLU A 56 4.89 -1.72 36.08
N ALA A 57 4.66 -2.80 35.33
CA ALA A 57 4.95 -2.83 33.91
C ALA A 57 3.97 -1.86 33.25
N GLN A 58 4.49 -0.68 32.85
CA GLN A 58 3.77 0.19 31.92
C GLN A 58 3.53 -0.62 30.66
N GLU A 59 2.26 -0.95 30.38
CA GLU A 59 1.91 -1.63 29.14
C GLU A 59 2.39 -0.79 27.95
N PRO A 60 3.05 -1.39 26.94
CA PRO A 60 3.42 -0.65 25.75
C PRO A 60 2.12 -0.18 25.07
N MET A 61 1.93 1.14 25.05
CA MET A 61 0.82 1.82 24.41
C MET A 61 0.71 1.34 22.96
N LYS A 62 -0.22 0.43 22.67
CA LYS A 62 -0.61 0.07 21.30
C LYS A 62 -1.33 1.27 20.70
N THR A 63 -0.59 2.20 20.12
CA THR A 63 -1.19 3.25 19.29
C THR A 63 -1.62 2.57 18.00
N GLN A 64 -2.85 2.08 17.97
CA GLN A 64 -3.45 1.49 16.78
C GLN A 64 -3.68 2.63 15.79
N THR A 65 -2.71 2.89 14.89
CA THR A 65 -2.85 3.92 13.86
C THR A 65 -4.11 3.63 13.04
N SER A 66 -5.05 4.59 12.99
CA SER A 66 -6.23 4.45 12.14
C SER A 66 -5.81 4.48 10.67
N ILE A 67 -6.51 3.75 9.80
CA ILE A 67 -6.27 3.84 8.36
C ILE A 67 -6.45 5.28 7.87
N ASP A 68 -7.36 6.03 8.49
CA ASP A 68 -7.61 7.43 8.15
C ASP A 68 -6.45 8.36 8.52
N ASP A 69 -5.60 7.95 9.46
CA ASP A 69 -4.39 8.69 9.83
C ASP A 69 -3.25 8.46 8.82
N LEU A 70 -3.35 7.45 7.96
CA LEU A 70 -2.36 7.17 6.93
C LEU A 70 -2.45 8.20 5.79
N PRO A 71 -1.30 8.56 5.19
CA PRO A 71 -1.30 9.51 4.08
C PRO A 71 -2.20 9.02 2.93
N LEU A 72 -2.99 9.94 2.39
CA LEU A 72 -3.71 9.70 1.15
C LEU A 72 -2.74 9.87 -0.02
N PRO A 73 -2.49 8.83 -0.84
CA PRO A 73 -1.41 8.82 -1.83
C PRO A 73 -1.80 9.54 -3.12
N MET A 74 -2.41 10.71 -3.03
CA MET A 74 -2.83 11.49 -4.20
C MET A 74 -1.65 11.85 -5.11
N GLN A 75 -0.45 12.03 -4.55
CA GLN A 75 0.76 12.24 -5.34
C GLN A 75 1.15 11.01 -6.14
N THR A 76 1.11 9.81 -5.55
CA THR A 76 1.33 8.55 -6.27
C THR A 76 0.31 8.37 -7.39
N VAL A 77 -0.98 8.60 -7.11
CA VAL A 77 -2.04 8.56 -8.14
C VAL A 77 -1.74 9.56 -9.25
N ASN A 78 -1.34 10.79 -8.92
CA ASN A 78 -1.01 11.81 -9.91
C ASN A 78 0.21 11.48 -10.75
N TRP A 79 1.22 10.82 -10.19
CA TRP A 79 2.43 10.41 -10.93
C TRP A 79 2.17 9.23 -11.86
N GLU A 80 1.33 8.28 -11.46
CA GLU A 80 1.04 7.08 -12.24
C GLU A 80 -0.14 7.28 -13.22
N ALA A 81 -1.03 8.25 -12.98
CA ALA A 81 -2.21 8.44 -13.82
C ALA A 81 -1.90 9.15 -15.14
N ARG A 82 -2.31 8.50 -16.25
CA ARG A 82 -2.67 9.24 -17.46
C ARG A 82 -4.01 9.93 -17.25
N LYS A 83 -4.15 11.14 -17.77
CA LYS A 83 -5.30 12.02 -17.52
C LYS A 83 -6.00 12.45 -18.79
N ASP A 84 -7.30 12.66 -18.72
CA ASP A 84 -8.09 13.31 -19.77
C ASP A 84 -7.81 14.83 -19.80
N ARG A 85 -8.51 15.55 -20.70
CA ARG A 85 -8.37 17.02 -20.81
C ARG A 85 -8.85 17.78 -19.58
N GLN A 86 -9.69 17.14 -18.76
CA GLN A 86 -10.23 17.68 -17.52
C GLN A 86 -9.35 17.33 -16.31
N GLY A 87 -8.26 16.57 -16.50
CA GLY A 87 -7.33 16.18 -15.44
C GLY A 87 -7.72 14.90 -14.69
N ASN A 88 -8.74 14.16 -15.14
CA ASN A 88 -9.21 12.95 -14.47
C ASN A 88 -8.44 11.71 -14.94
N PRO A 89 -8.15 10.74 -14.05
CA PRO A 89 -7.53 9.48 -14.45
C PRO A 89 -8.34 8.71 -15.50
N ILE A 90 -7.65 8.30 -16.56
CA ILE A 90 -8.22 7.46 -17.62
C ILE A 90 -7.76 6.00 -17.50
N VAL A 91 -8.60 5.10 -17.98
CA VAL A 91 -8.21 3.71 -18.23
C VAL A 91 -7.46 3.66 -19.56
N TYR A 92 -6.31 2.99 -19.60
CA TYR A 92 -5.55 2.82 -20.83
C TYR A 92 -4.92 1.44 -20.91
N GLN A 93 -4.58 1.05 -22.15
CA GLN A 93 -3.93 -0.20 -22.42
C GLN A 93 -2.44 -0.13 -22.07
N LEU A 94 -1.97 -1.11 -21.32
CA LEU A 94 -0.56 -1.27 -20.97
C LEU A 94 0.27 -1.62 -22.22
N PRO A 95 1.49 -1.06 -22.37
CA PRO A 95 2.42 -1.50 -23.40
C PRO A 95 2.73 -3.00 -23.27
N ALA A 96 3.01 -3.64 -24.40
CA ALA A 96 3.48 -5.03 -24.37
C ALA A 96 4.79 -5.13 -23.57
N GLY A 97 4.87 -6.11 -22.67
CA GLY A 97 6.05 -6.36 -21.84
C GLY A 97 6.10 -5.61 -20.51
N ASP A 98 5.09 -4.79 -20.19
CA ASP A 98 5.02 -4.08 -18.89
C ASP A 98 4.58 -4.98 -17.71
N MET A 99 4.27 -6.25 -18.00
CA MET A 99 3.93 -7.32 -17.04
C MET A 99 2.68 -7.08 -16.17
N GLY A 100 2.05 -5.90 -16.24
CA GLY A 100 0.87 -5.50 -15.47
C GLY A 100 -0.48 -6.01 -15.99
N GLY A 101 -0.52 -6.70 -17.13
CA GLY A 101 -1.76 -7.16 -17.73
C GLY A 101 -2.14 -6.35 -18.97
N LYS A 102 -3.43 -6.13 -19.22
CA LYS A 102 -3.90 -5.43 -20.43
C LYS A 102 -4.25 -3.98 -20.17
N PHE A 103 -4.87 -3.67 -19.03
CA PHE A 103 -5.35 -2.34 -18.73
C PHE A 103 -4.95 -1.89 -17.34
N GLU A 104 -4.80 -0.57 -17.18
CA GLU A 104 -4.60 0.05 -15.88
C GLU A 104 -5.27 1.42 -15.75
N ILE A 105 -5.39 1.85 -14.50
CA ILE A 105 -5.75 3.21 -14.09
C ILE A 105 -4.92 3.60 -12.87
N ALA A 106 -4.09 4.64 -13.00
CA ALA A 106 -3.23 5.13 -11.92
C ALA A 106 -2.39 4.03 -11.23
N GLY A 107 -1.77 3.14 -12.02
CA GLY A 107 -0.98 2.00 -11.54
C GLY A 107 -1.79 0.79 -11.04
N ILE A 108 -3.12 0.92 -10.89
CA ILE A 108 -4.02 -0.18 -10.55
C ILE A 108 -4.36 -0.93 -11.84
N ASN A 109 -3.82 -2.14 -12.00
CA ASN A 109 -3.95 -2.92 -13.22
C ASN A 109 -4.83 -4.18 -13.06
N ASP A 110 -5.29 -4.70 -14.20
CA ASP A 110 -6.20 -5.85 -14.26
C ASP A 110 -5.55 -7.21 -13.93
N ARG A 111 -4.23 -7.28 -13.76
CA ARG A 111 -3.52 -8.51 -13.38
C ARG A 111 -3.34 -8.66 -11.87
N TYR A 112 -2.80 -7.65 -11.23
CA TYR A 112 -2.42 -7.68 -9.81
C TYR A 112 -3.52 -7.13 -8.90
N HIS A 113 -4.39 -6.26 -9.43
CA HIS A 113 -5.48 -5.63 -8.70
C HIS A 113 -6.82 -5.73 -9.46
N PRO A 114 -7.23 -6.93 -9.94
CA PRO A 114 -8.34 -7.08 -10.88
C PRO A 114 -9.67 -6.50 -10.38
N GLU A 115 -10.03 -6.77 -9.12
CA GLU A 115 -11.30 -6.30 -8.56
C GLU A 115 -11.30 -4.78 -8.32
N ALA A 116 -10.19 -4.22 -7.85
CA ALA A 116 -10.04 -2.79 -7.67
C ALA A 116 -10.05 -2.06 -9.02
N PHE A 117 -9.34 -2.60 -10.02
CA PHE A 117 -9.36 -2.09 -11.38
C PHE A 117 -10.80 -2.07 -11.93
N LYS A 118 -11.54 -3.16 -11.80
CA LYS A 118 -12.93 -3.26 -12.25
C LYS A 118 -13.85 -2.25 -11.55
N ALA A 119 -13.74 -2.13 -10.23
CA ALA A 119 -14.54 -1.20 -9.45
C ALA A 119 -14.25 0.26 -9.85
N ILE A 120 -12.97 0.66 -9.85
CA ILE A 120 -12.55 2.05 -10.10
C ILE A 120 -12.79 2.45 -11.57
N SER A 121 -12.50 1.57 -12.53
CA SER A 121 -12.74 1.85 -13.95
C SER A 121 -14.22 2.10 -14.27
N SER A 122 -15.13 1.55 -13.48
CA SER A 122 -16.58 1.72 -13.63
C SER A 122 -17.12 3.02 -13.04
N LEU A 123 -16.31 3.76 -12.26
CA LEU A 123 -16.72 5.03 -11.66
C LEU A 123 -16.73 6.17 -12.69
N PRO A 124 -17.52 7.24 -12.44
CA PRO A 124 -17.39 8.51 -13.14
C PRO A 124 -15.95 9.03 -13.09
N ALA A 125 -15.45 9.62 -14.18
CA ALA A 125 -14.04 9.98 -14.33
C ALA A 125 -13.50 10.82 -13.15
N GLN A 126 -14.29 11.78 -12.69
CA GLN A 126 -13.97 12.69 -11.59
C GLN A 126 -13.80 12.00 -10.22
N GLU A 127 -14.38 10.81 -10.02
CA GLU A 127 -14.32 10.07 -8.74
C GLU A 127 -13.13 9.10 -8.68
N ARG A 128 -12.54 8.77 -9.84
CA ARG A 128 -11.52 7.72 -9.94
C ARG A 128 -10.24 8.01 -9.18
N ALA A 129 -9.84 9.28 -9.11
CA ALA A 129 -8.60 9.67 -8.44
C ALA A 129 -8.67 9.41 -6.93
N GLU A 130 -9.76 9.83 -6.30
CA GLU A 130 -10.00 9.63 -4.88
C GLU A 130 -10.17 8.14 -4.56
N ALA A 131 -10.99 7.42 -5.34
CA ALA A 131 -11.18 5.97 -5.17
C ALA A 131 -9.87 5.18 -5.32
N ALA A 132 -9.01 5.55 -6.28
CA ALA A 132 -7.69 4.94 -6.43
C ALA A 132 -6.80 5.21 -5.21
N ALA A 133 -6.79 6.45 -4.70
CA ALA A 133 -6.00 6.81 -3.53
C ALA A 133 -6.46 6.06 -2.26
N GLU A 134 -7.77 5.97 -2.04
CA GLU A 134 -8.35 5.20 -0.93
C GLU A 134 -8.02 3.71 -1.01
N TYR A 135 -8.08 3.14 -2.22
CA TYR A 135 -7.68 1.76 -2.44
C TYR A 135 -6.21 1.53 -2.09
N ILE A 136 -5.30 2.37 -2.61
CA ILE A 136 -3.86 2.24 -2.33
C ILE A 136 -3.59 2.38 -0.84
N ARG A 137 -4.23 3.34 -0.15
CA ARG A 137 -4.13 3.51 1.31
C ARG A 137 -4.54 2.27 2.06
N SER A 138 -5.70 1.71 1.73
CA SER A 138 -6.23 0.52 2.40
C SER A 138 -5.39 -0.72 2.13
N TYR A 139 -4.98 -0.92 0.87
CA TYR A 139 -4.17 -2.06 0.43
C TYR A 139 -2.79 -2.10 1.10
N THR A 140 -2.17 -0.93 1.29
CA THR A 140 -0.81 -0.81 1.86
C THR A 140 -0.81 -0.68 3.39
N ALA A 141 -1.96 -0.39 4.00
CA ALA A 141 -2.10 -0.14 5.43
C ALA A 141 -1.43 -1.20 6.34
N PRO A 142 -1.55 -2.52 6.07
CA PRO A 142 -0.95 -3.52 6.94
C PRO A 142 0.57 -3.38 7.13
N LEU A 143 1.29 -2.85 6.13
CA LEU A 143 2.72 -2.57 6.24
C LEU A 143 2.98 -1.14 6.74
N VAL A 144 2.28 -0.16 6.15
CA VAL A 144 2.57 1.26 6.37
C VAL A 144 2.27 1.70 7.80
N SER A 145 1.22 1.16 8.43
CA SER A 145 0.84 1.52 9.80
C SER A 145 1.87 1.11 10.86
N GLN A 146 2.80 0.21 10.52
CA GLN A 146 3.85 -0.24 11.44
C GLN A 146 5.08 0.67 11.40
N LEU A 147 5.17 1.57 10.43
CA LEU A 147 6.37 2.37 10.18
C LEU A 147 6.28 3.77 10.80
N PRO A 148 7.43 4.36 11.17
CA PRO A 148 7.49 5.74 11.62
C PRO A 148 6.83 6.70 10.63
N LYS A 149 6.13 7.73 11.15
CA LYS A 149 5.39 8.70 10.34
C LYS A 149 6.17 9.24 9.13
N PRO A 150 7.47 9.63 9.27
CA PRO A 150 8.24 10.15 8.14
C PRO A 150 8.41 9.16 6.97
N MET A 151 8.30 7.85 7.22
CA MET A 151 8.47 6.83 6.19
C MET A 151 7.16 6.40 5.53
N GLN A 152 6.00 6.79 6.08
CA GLN A 152 4.72 6.18 5.68
C GLN A 152 4.40 6.40 4.20
N ALA A 153 4.56 7.63 3.68
CA ALA A 153 4.31 7.94 2.28
C ALA A 153 5.27 7.19 1.34
N PHE A 154 6.57 7.11 1.72
CA PHE A 154 7.56 6.34 0.99
C PHE A 154 7.22 4.85 0.94
N ALA A 155 6.87 4.28 2.09
CA ALA A 155 6.56 2.87 2.22
C ALA A 155 5.27 2.49 1.51
N GLN A 156 4.29 3.39 1.47
CA GLN A 156 3.04 3.21 0.73
C GLN A 156 3.30 3.04 -0.76
N ASP A 157 4.06 3.95 -1.37
CA ASP A 157 4.44 3.83 -2.79
C ASP A 157 5.24 2.55 -3.05
N LEU A 158 6.24 2.28 -2.21
CA LEU A 158 7.07 1.08 -2.35
C LEU A 158 6.23 -0.20 -2.25
N ALA A 159 5.32 -0.28 -1.28
CA ALA A 159 4.49 -1.43 -1.02
C ALA A 159 3.41 -1.64 -2.07
N PHE A 160 2.84 -0.57 -2.63
CA PHE A 160 1.95 -0.68 -3.77
C PHE A 160 2.69 -1.26 -4.99
N ASN A 161 3.86 -0.72 -5.31
CA ASN A 161 4.63 -1.11 -6.49
C ASN A 161 5.32 -2.48 -6.38
N ARG A 162 5.68 -2.93 -5.17
CA ARG A 162 6.47 -4.17 -4.94
C ARG A 162 5.74 -5.24 -4.14
N GLY A 163 4.50 -4.97 -3.73
CA GLY A 163 3.80 -5.76 -2.75
C GLY A 163 4.42 -5.62 -1.35
N MET A 164 3.68 -6.04 -0.33
CA MET A 164 4.10 -5.86 1.08
C MET A 164 5.42 -6.59 1.38
N VAL A 165 5.54 -7.84 0.91
CA VAL A 165 6.75 -8.65 1.13
C VAL A 165 7.96 -8.06 0.41
N GLY A 166 7.78 -7.60 -0.83
CA GLY A 166 8.86 -6.96 -1.60
C GLY A 166 9.35 -5.67 -0.94
N ALA A 167 8.42 -4.82 -0.50
CA ALA A 167 8.74 -3.61 0.25
C ALA A 167 9.48 -3.91 1.55
N ALA A 168 8.98 -4.86 2.34
CA ALA A 168 9.64 -5.27 3.59
C ALA A 168 11.07 -5.78 3.33
N ARG A 169 11.29 -6.56 2.26
CA ARG A 169 12.64 -7.04 1.90
C ARG A 169 13.58 -5.89 1.55
N TYR A 170 13.15 -4.91 0.77
CA TYR A 170 14.01 -3.76 0.45
C TYR A 170 14.30 -2.90 1.67
N ILE A 171 13.34 -2.70 2.57
CA ILE A 171 13.56 -2.00 3.85
C ILE A 171 14.61 -2.77 4.68
N GLN A 172 14.49 -4.10 4.76
CA GLN A 172 15.44 -4.92 5.50
C GLN A 172 16.85 -4.90 4.87
N GLN A 173 16.94 -4.87 3.54
CA GLN A 173 18.22 -4.72 2.87
C GLN A 173 18.84 -3.34 3.16
N GLY A 174 18.05 -2.27 3.09
CA GLY A 174 18.52 -0.93 3.45
C GLY A 174 19.03 -0.85 4.89
N LEU A 175 18.34 -1.50 5.84
CA LEU A 175 18.80 -1.61 7.23
C LEU A 175 20.16 -2.32 7.35
N LYS A 176 20.37 -3.41 6.60
CA LYS A 176 21.67 -4.09 6.56
C LYS A 176 22.77 -3.20 5.99
N ASP A 177 22.46 -2.44 4.95
CA ASP A 177 23.41 -1.51 4.32
C ASP A 177 23.79 -0.37 5.29
N LEU A 178 22.89 -0.02 6.23
CA LEU A 178 23.14 0.88 7.36
C LEU A 178 23.75 0.19 8.61
N GLY A 179 24.24 -1.04 8.47
CA GLY A 179 24.95 -1.77 9.52
C GLY A 179 24.07 -2.45 10.57
N GLN A 180 22.74 -2.48 10.40
CA GLN A 180 21.85 -3.20 11.31
C GLN A 180 21.93 -4.71 11.06
N ASN A 181 22.09 -5.48 12.14
CA ASN A 181 22.17 -6.94 12.05
C ASN A 181 20.77 -7.58 12.07
N ILE A 182 20.14 -7.66 10.91
CA ILE A 182 18.82 -8.27 10.74
C ILE A 182 18.78 -9.27 9.57
N THR A 183 17.78 -10.15 9.59
CA THR A 183 17.50 -11.09 8.49
C THR A 183 16.58 -10.45 7.45
N VAL A 184 16.82 -10.72 6.16
CA VAL A 184 15.96 -10.30 5.04
C VAL A 184 14.93 -11.38 4.75
N ASP A 185 13.86 -11.45 5.54
CA ASP A 185 12.78 -12.46 5.43
C ASP A 185 11.47 -11.91 4.83
N GLY A 186 11.37 -10.60 4.63
CA GLY A 186 10.17 -9.92 4.12
C GLY A 186 9.07 -9.72 5.16
N LYS A 187 9.37 -9.85 6.46
CA LYS A 187 8.44 -9.63 7.56
C LYS A 187 8.91 -8.46 8.44
N LEU A 188 8.06 -7.47 8.67
CA LEU A 188 8.35 -6.39 9.62
C LEU A 188 8.07 -6.84 11.06
N GLY A 189 8.86 -7.81 11.55
CA GLY A 189 8.76 -8.28 12.93
C GLY A 189 9.38 -7.31 13.95
N PRO A 190 9.26 -7.58 15.26
CA PRO A 190 9.77 -6.70 16.32
C PRO A 190 11.25 -6.33 16.17
N LYS A 191 12.10 -7.26 15.73
CA LYS A 191 13.53 -7.00 15.48
C LYS A 191 13.76 -6.00 14.34
N THR A 192 13.01 -6.13 13.24
CA THR A 192 13.09 -5.19 12.12
C THR A 192 12.58 -3.82 12.54
N LEU A 193 11.45 -3.75 13.25
CA LEU A 193 10.89 -2.48 13.75
C LEU A 193 11.84 -1.77 14.73
N ALA A 194 12.49 -2.52 15.63
CA ALA A 194 13.52 -1.98 16.50
C ALA A 194 14.72 -1.41 15.72
N ALA A 195 15.19 -2.13 14.69
CA ALA A 195 16.27 -1.65 13.82
C ALA A 195 15.88 -0.39 13.02
N ILE A 196 14.62 -0.29 12.57
CA ILE A 196 14.08 0.92 11.91
C ILE A 196 14.16 2.12 12.85
N ASN A 197 13.84 1.94 14.13
CA ASN A 197 13.90 3.02 15.12
C ASN A 197 15.32 3.43 15.52
N ASN A 198 16.34 2.62 15.17
CA ASN A 198 17.75 2.89 15.48
C ASN A 198 18.50 3.64 14.35
N VAL A 199 17.85 3.92 13.23
CA VAL A 199 18.45 4.61 12.09
C VAL A 199 17.68 5.87 11.75
N GLN A 200 18.35 6.82 11.09
CA GLN A 200 17.66 8.01 10.59
C GLN A 200 16.70 7.60 9.46
N PRO A 201 15.41 8.01 9.51
CA PRO A 201 14.43 7.64 8.48
C PRO A 201 14.86 8.00 7.05
N GLN A 202 15.52 9.14 6.87
CA GLN A 202 15.99 9.60 5.56
C GLN A 202 17.06 8.67 4.99
N ASP A 203 18.03 8.26 5.80
CA ASP A 203 19.10 7.33 5.40
C ASP A 203 18.51 5.97 5.03
N LEU A 204 17.53 5.50 5.80
CA LEU A 204 16.87 4.24 5.52
C LEU A 204 16.07 4.28 4.21
N MET A 205 15.33 5.36 3.93
CA MET A 205 14.62 5.50 2.65
C MET A 205 15.58 5.55 1.46
N ARG A 206 16.74 6.19 1.61
CA ARG A 206 17.81 6.22 0.61
C ARG A 206 18.38 4.82 0.36
N ALA A 207 18.85 4.15 1.42
CA ALA A 207 19.41 2.80 1.35
C ALA A 207 18.39 1.79 0.78
N THR A 208 17.13 1.89 1.18
CA THR A 208 16.03 1.06 0.64
C THR A 208 15.85 1.27 -0.86
N SER A 209 15.94 2.52 -1.34
CA SER A 209 15.81 2.86 -2.76
C SER A 209 16.99 2.33 -3.58
N GLU A 210 18.20 2.41 -3.04
CA GLU A 210 19.41 1.86 -3.67
C GLU A 210 19.36 0.33 -3.73
N ALA A 211 18.94 -0.33 -2.65
CA ALA A 211 18.70 -1.78 -2.63
C ALA A 211 17.71 -2.20 -3.72
N GLN A 212 16.60 -1.46 -3.87
CA GLN A 212 15.62 -1.69 -4.92
C GLN A 212 16.23 -1.53 -6.33
N ARG A 213 16.97 -0.44 -6.55
CA ARG A 213 17.63 -0.17 -7.84
C ARG A 213 18.61 -1.30 -8.18
N ASN A 214 19.48 -1.66 -7.26
CA ASN A 214 20.52 -2.66 -7.47
C ASN A 214 19.95 -4.04 -7.82
N ASP A 215 18.90 -4.47 -7.11
CA ASP A 215 18.22 -5.74 -7.36
C ASP A 215 17.54 -5.76 -8.74
N GLU A 216 16.84 -4.69 -9.13
CA GLU A 216 16.18 -4.63 -10.44
C GLU A 216 17.16 -4.54 -11.60
N TYR A 217 18.27 -3.81 -11.44
CA TYR A 217 19.36 -3.81 -12.41
C TYR A 217 20.01 -5.20 -12.51
N ALA A 218 20.18 -5.93 -11.40
CA ALA A 218 20.67 -7.31 -11.42
C ALA A 218 19.73 -8.24 -12.19
N LYS A 219 18.41 -8.14 -11.94
CA LYS A 219 17.39 -8.90 -12.69
C LYS A 219 17.39 -8.55 -14.18
N ALA A 220 17.61 -7.28 -14.54
CA ALA A 220 17.67 -6.85 -15.93
C ALA A 220 18.97 -7.26 -16.65
N ARG A 221 20.08 -7.44 -15.90
CA ARG A 221 21.29 -8.08 -16.42
C ARG A 221 21.04 -9.56 -16.73
N ALA A 222 20.36 -10.27 -15.82
CA ALA A 222 20.02 -11.68 -15.99
C ALA A 222 18.92 -11.93 -17.05
N ASN A 223 17.96 -11.01 -17.17
CA ASN A 223 16.88 -11.06 -18.16
C ASN A 223 16.76 -9.72 -18.90
N PRO A 224 17.34 -9.60 -20.10
CA PRO A 224 17.33 -8.35 -20.89
C PRO A 224 15.93 -7.80 -21.20
N ALA A 225 14.89 -8.65 -21.23
CA ALA A 225 13.51 -8.18 -21.46
C ALA A 225 13.03 -7.20 -20.37
N ARG A 226 13.63 -7.24 -19.18
CA ARG A 226 13.29 -6.33 -18.07
C ARG A 226 13.91 -4.93 -18.20
N ARG A 227 14.82 -4.69 -19.16
CA ARG A 227 15.50 -3.38 -19.30
C ARG A 227 14.53 -2.23 -19.54
N ALA A 228 13.42 -2.47 -20.24
CA ALA A 228 12.39 -1.47 -20.47
C ALA A 228 11.78 -0.91 -19.17
N LEU A 229 11.77 -1.71 -18.09
CA LEU A 229 11.19 -1.35 -16.80
C LEU A 229 12.10 -0.39 -15.99
N LEU A 230 13.41 -0.35 -16.29
CA LEU A 230 14.39 0.39 -15.49
C LEU A 230 14.16 1.91 -15.54
N ARG A 231 13.78 2.45 -16.69
CA ARG A 231 13.50 3.89 -16.83
C ARG A 231 12.36 4.34 -15.91
N GLY A 232 11.25 3.58 -15.89
CA GLY A 232 10.12 3.86 -15.00
C GLY A 232 10.49 3.71 -13.52
N LEU A 233 11.31 2.71 -13.20
CA LEU A 233 11.84 2.53 -11.85
C LEU A 233 12.69 3.73 -11.40
N ASP A 234 13.64 4.18 -12.21
CA ASP A 234 14.53 5.27 -11.85
C ASP A 234 13.76 6.59 -11.66
N ASN A 235 12.78 6.87 -12.52
CA ASN A 235 11.88 8.00 -12.35
C ASN A 235 11.13 7.94 -11.01
N ARG A 236 10.56 6.78 -10.66
CA ARG A 236 9.87 6.59 -9.37
C ARG A 236 10.79 6.75 -8.17
N ILE A 237 12.02 6.23 -8.23
CA ILE A 237 13.00 6.40 -7.16
C ILE A 237 13.34 7.88 -6.99
N ASN A 238 13.62 8.58 -8.09
CA ASN A 238 13.99 10.00 -8.04
C ASN A 238 12.84 10.85 -7.51
N ASN A 239 11.60 10.59 -7.94
CA ASN A 239 10.40 11.28 -7.44
C ASN A 239 10.24 11.07 -5.93
N ARG A 240 10.33 9.82 -5.45
CA ARG A 240 10.24 9.51 -4.02
C ARG A 240 11.32 10.23 -3.20
N LEU A 241 12.57 10.22 -3.65
CA LEU A 241 13.66 10.88 -2.93
C LEU A 241 13.51 12.40 -2.92
N SER A 242 12.96 13.00 -3.99
CA SER A 242 12.75 14.45 -4.06
C SER A 242 11.77 14.99 -3.01
N LEU A 243 10.84 14.17 -2.51
CA LEU A 243 9.85 14.57 -1.49
C LEU A 243 10.45 14.79 -0.09
N PHE A 244 11.66 14.30 0.18
CA PHE A 244 12.23 14.27 1.53
C PHE A 244 13.56 15.01 1.64
N GLY A 245 13.84 15.92 0.70
CA GLY A 245 15.02 16.78 0.68
C GLY A 245 16.10 16.32 -0.30
N SER A 246 16.71 17.30 -0.98
CA SER A 246 17.74 17.11 -1.99
C SER A 246 18.96 16.36 -1.47
N VAL A 247 19.60 15.61 -2.38
CA VAL A 247 21.01 15.18 -2.28
C VAL A 247 21.91 16.40 -2.35
#